data_AF-A0A7J2X2R9-F1
#
_entry.id   AF-A0A7J2X2R9-F1
#
_cell.length_a   1.000
_cell.length_b   1.000
_cell.length_c   1.000
_cell.angle_alpha   90.00
_cell.angle_beta   90.00
_cell.angle_gamma   90.00
#
_symmetry.space_group_name_H-M   'P 1'
#
loop_
_entity.id
_entity.type
_entity.pdbx_description
1 polymer ?
#
loop_
_entity_poly.entity_id
_entity_poly.type
_entity_poly.pdbx_seq_one_letter_code
_entity_poly.pdbx_strand_id
1 'polypeptide(L)'
;MIFTTLKDKVLHSAPIGVKRIGKNLKSKLFKDTTTYRNIVINPYAVMNLLDDIETFYVGTFSETPGNRYSDITYKTHINSLKDSSIIIEIQMINYKAMKIIC
;
A
#
# COMPACT_ATOMS: atom_id res chain seq x y z
N MET A 1 5.75 -3.43 6.59
CA MET A 1 4.42 -3.59 5.95
C MET A 1 4.51 -3.07 4.54
N ILE A 2 3.89 -3.76 3.59
CA ILE A 2 3.86 -3.37 2.18
C ILE A 2 2.42 -3.06 1.80
N PHE A 3 2.20 -1.90 1.20
CA PHE A 3 0.89 -1.51 0.71
C PHE A 3 0.79 -1.88 -0.75
N THR A 4 -0.30 -2.54 -1.14
CA THR A 4 -0.71 -2.70 -2.53
C THR A 4 -1.81 -1.69 -2.84
N THR A 5 -1.67 -1.01 -3.97
CA THR A 5 -2.58 0.01 -4.48
C THR A 5 -2.90 -0.27 -5.95
N LEU A 6 -3.99 0.28 -6.46
CA LEU A 6 -4.48 0.02 -7.81
C LEU A 6 -4.83 1.31 -8.53
N LYS A 7 -4.35 1.45 -9.76
CA LYS A 7 -4.78 2.48 -10.71
C LYS A 7 -4.84 1.87 -12.12
N ASP A 8 -5.92 2.12 -12.85
CA ASP A 8 -6.09 1.68 -14.25
C ASP A 8 -5.79 0.18 -14.46
N LYS A 9 -6.24 -0.67 -13.52
CA LYS A 9 -5.97 -2.13 -13.47
C LYS A 9 -4.50 -2.53 -13.25
N VAL A 10 -3.62 -1.58 -12.99
CA VAL A 10 -2.21 -1.81 -12.68
C VAL A 10 -2.01 -1.78 -11.16
N LEU A 11 -1.56 -2.92 -10.62
CA LEU A 11 -1.21 -3.06 -9.21
C LEU A 11 0.19 -2.50 -8.97
N HIS A 12 0.36 -1.83 -7.84
CA HIS A 12 1.65 -1.33 -7.39
C HIS A 12 1.82 -1.57 -5.90
N SER A 13 2.99 -2.06 -5.50
CA SER A 13 3.32 -2.35 -4.11
C SER A 13 4.56 -1.62 -3.65
N ALA A 14 4.49 -1.02 -2.47
CA ALA A 14 5.61 -0.32 -1.86
C ALA A 14 5.59 -0.46 -0.33
N PRO A 15 6.75 -0.53 0.33
CA PRO A 15 6.83 -0.46 1.78
C PRO A 15 6.30 0.86 2.33
N ILE A 16 5.41 0.77 3.31
CA ILE A 16 4.83 1.96 3.96
C ILE A 16 4.90 1.80 5.48
N GLY A 17 5.47 2.81 6.12
CA GLY A 17 5.42 2.95 7.57
C GLY A 17 4.04 3.39 8.03
N VAL A 18 3.44 2.64 8.96
CA VAL A 18 2.14 2.99 9.55
C VAL A 18 2.29 3.08 11.05
N LYS A 19 1.83 4.21 11.60
CA LYS A 19 1.76 4.47 13.04
C LYS A 19 0.33 4.24 13.52
N ARG A 20 0.17 3.41 14.54
CA ARG A 20 -1.10 3.26 15.25
C ARG A 20 -1.26 4.38 16.28
N ILE A 21 -2.41 5.07 16.28
CA ILE A 21 -2.78 6.09 17.24
C ILE A 21 -4.18 5.74 17.77
N GLY A 22 -4.22 5.06 18.92
CA GLY A 22 -5.45 4.48 19.46
C GLY A 22 -6.05 3.42 18.53
N LYS A 23 -7.29 3.66 18.09
CA LYS A 23 -8.00 2.81 17.11
C LYS A 23 -7.72 3.18 15.64
N ASN A 24 -6.99 4.26 15.40
CA ASN A 24 -6.72 4.78 14.06
C ASN A 24 -5.32 4.39 13.57
N LEU A 25 -5.19 4.24 12.26
CA LEU A 25 -3.91 4.07 11.56
C LEU A 25 -3.55 5.37 10.85
N LYS A 26 -2.27 5.77 10.93
CA LYS A 26 -1.74 6.97 10.28
C LYS A 26 -0.47 6.63 9.52
N SER A 27 -0.40 7.05 8.26
CA SER A 27 0.80 6.97 7.43
C SER A 27 1.18 8.36 6.91
N LYS A 28 2.45 8.51 6.52
CA LYS A 28 2.94 9.65 5.73
C LYS A 28 3.37 9.10 4.37
N LEU A 29 2.80 9.65 3.31
CA LEU A 29 3.11 9.26 1.94
C LEU A 29 3.84 10.41 1.25
N PHE A 30 4.90 10.09 0.51
CA PHE A 30 5.62 11.05 -0.31
C PHE A 30 4.83 11.35 -1.59
N LYS A 31 4.63 12.64 -1.92
CA LYS A 31 3.68 13.09 -2.96
C LYS A 31 4.07 12.69 -4.38
N ASP A 32 5.34 12.42 -4.60
CA ASP A 32 5.94 12.04 -5.87
C ASP A 32 5.83 10.54 -6.17
N THR A 33 5.42 9.71 -5.19
CA THR A 33 5.34 8.26 -5.33
C THR A 33 4.09 7.77 -6.07
N THR A 34 4.20 6.61 -6.75
CA THR A 34 3.07 5.90 -7.35
C THR A 34 2.01 5.55 -6.31
N THR A 35 2.41 5.10 -5.12
CA THR A 35 1.49 4.81 -4.00
C THR A 35 0.62 6.02 -3.66
N TYR A 36 1.20 7.21 -3.53
CA TYR A 36 0.45 8.44 -3.25
C TYR A 36 -0.52 8.77 -4.38
N ARG A 37 -0.06 8.73 -5.64
CA ARG A 37 -0.90 9.05 -6.81
C ARG A 37 -2.10 8.10 -6.92
N ASN A 38 -1.87 6.81 -6.68
CA ASN A 38 -2.92 5.80 -6.67
C ASN A 38 -3.94 6.08 -5.58
N ILE A 39 -3.49 6.34 -4.34
CA ILE A 39 -4.37 6.58 -3.20
C ILE A 39 -5.23 7.85 -3.36
N VAL A 40 -4.68 8.90 -3.98
CA VAL A 40 -5.44 10.15 -4.21
C VAL A 40 -6.60 9.95 -5.20
N ILE A 41 -6.44 9.05 -6.18
CA ILE A 41 -7.47 8.75 -7.18
C ILE A 41 -8.43 7.66 -6.67
N ASN A 42 -7.86 6.63 -6.04
CA ASN A 42 -8.55 5.47 -5.53
C ASN A 42 -8.19 5.31 -4.04
N PRO A 43 -9.05 5.76 -3.09
CA PRO A 43 -8.71 5.89 -1.67
C PRO A 43 -8.69 4.55 -0.92
N TYR A 44 -8.34 3.46 -1.60
CA TYR A 44 -8.23 2.12 -1.07
C TYR A 44 -6.81 1.58 -1.22
N ALA A 45 -6.40 0.77 -0.25
CA ALA A 45 -5.16 0.02 -0.28
C ALA A 45 -5.34 -1.31 0.46
N VAL A 46 -4.50 -2.28 0.13
CA VAL A 46 -4.34 -3.51 0.91
C VAL A 46 -3.00 -3.43 1.64
N MET A 47 -3.03 -3.55 2.96
CA MET A 47 -1.83 -3.67 3.77
C MET A 47 -1.49 -5.15 3.94
N ASN A 48 -0.28 -5.48 3.49
CA ASN A 48 0.30 -6.81 3.57
C ASN A 48 1.33 -6.84 4.71
N LEU A 49 1.13 -7.75 5.65
CA LEU A 49 2.12 -8.11 6.66
C LEU A 49 2.77 -9.42 6.24
N LEU A 50 4.08 -9.39 6.04
CA LEU A 50 4.89 -10.51 5.57
C LEU A 50 6.25 -10.45 6.27
N ASP A 51 6.83 -11.62 6.51
CA ASP A 51 8.16 -11.79 7.11
C ASP A 51 9.25 -11.99 6.04
N ASP A 52 8.88 -12.01 4.76
CA ASP A 52 9.80 -12.11 3.64
C ASP A 52 10.50 -10.77 3.35
N ILE A 53 11.80 -10.74 3.66
CA ILE A 53 12.65 -9.56 3.44
C ILE A 53 12.89 -9.29 1.95
N GLU A 54 12.87 -10.31 1.08
CA GLU A 54 13.13 -10.14 -0.35
C GLU A 54 12.04 -9.28 -1.00
N THR A 55 10.77 -9.56 -0.69
CA THR A 55 9.66 -8.73 -1.16
C THR A 55 9.75 -7.29 -0.69
N PHE A 56 10.32 -7.05 0.50
CA PHE A 56 10.57 -5.70 0.99
C PHE A 56 11.60 -4.97 0.12
N TYR A 57 12.69 -5.63 -0.26
CA TYR A 57 13.69 -5.08 -1.19
C TYR A 57 13.10 -4.82 -2.57
N VAL A 58 12.38 -5.81 -3.12
CA VAL A 58 11.74 -5.68 -4.43
C VAL A 58 10.80 -4.48 -4.44
N GLY A 59 9.88 -4.36 -3.48
CA GLY A 59 8.95 -3.23 -3.41
C GLY A 59 9.60 -1.87 -3.09
N THR A 60 10.85 -1.83 -2.65
CA THR A 60 11.60 -0.58 -2.41
C THR A 60 12.31 -0.10 -3.67
N PHE A 61 12.97 -1.02 -4.38
CA PHE A 61 13.94 -0.69 -5.43
C PHE A 61 13.49 -1.08 -6.84
N SER A 62 12.35 -1.75 -6.97
CA SER A 62 11.85 -2.28 -8.24
C SER A 62 10.32 -2.34 -8.27
N GLU A 63 9.76 -2.60 -9.44
CA GLU A 63 8.34 -2.91 -9.54
C GLU A 63 8.09 -4.36 -9.13
N THR A 64 7.04 -4.58 -8.32
CA THR A 64 6.68 -5.92 -7.85
C THR A 64 6.11 -6.74 -9.02
N PRO A 65 6.70 -7.90 -9.36
CA PRO A 65 6.23 -8.72 -10.48
C PRO A 65 4.78 -9.18 -10.31
N GLY A 66 4.05 -9.24 -11.43
CA GLY A 66 2.63 -9.60 -11.44
C GLY A 66 2.30 -10.93 -10.75
N ASN A 67 3.20 -11.91 -10.89
CA ASN A 67 3.04 -13.25 -10.29
C ASN A 67 3.18 -13.26 -8.75
N ARG A 68 3.59 -12.15 -8.11
CA ARG A 68 3.64 -11.98 -6.66
C ARG A 68 2.29 -11.52 -6.08
N TYR A 69 1.32 -11.15 -6.90
CA TYR A 69 -0.03 -10.85 -6.44
C TYR A 69 -0.89 -12.11 -6.35
N SER A 70 -1.72 -12.18 -5.32
CA SER A 70 -2.71 -13.24 -5.13
C SER A 70 -3.86 -13.10 -6.14
N ASP A 71 -4.44 -14.21 -6.59
CA ASP A 71 -5.64 -14.18 -7.44
C ASP A 71 -6.92 -13.86 -6.65
N ILE A 72 -6.82 -13.80 -5.31
CA ILE A 72 -7.94 -13.44 -4.44
C ILE A 72 -8.23 -11.94 -4.55
N THR A 73 -9.46 -11.62 -4.91
CA THR A 73 -9.98 -10.25 -4.97
C THR A 73 -10.80 -9.96 -3.72
N TYR A 74 -10.44 -8.90 -3.00
CA TYR A 74 -11.14 -8.47 -1.78
C TYR A 74 -12.16 -7.36 -2.07
N LYS A 75 -12.82 -6.81 -1.03
CA LYS A 75 -13.87 -5.77 -1.18
C LYS A 75 -13.35 -4.49 -1.84
N THR A 76 -12.08 -4.20 -1.67
CA THR A 76 -11.37 -3.06 -2.28
C THR A 76 -11.06 -3.28 -3.78
N HIS A 77 -11.27 -4.49 -4.30
CA HIS A 77 -10.84 -4.92 -5.64
C HIS A 77 -9.33 -4.81 -5.89
N ILE A 78 -8.52 -4.83 -4.82
CA ILE A 78 -7.06 -4.81 -4.87
C ILE A 78 -6.56 -6.18 -4.43
N ASN A 79 -5.72 -6.81 -5.25
CA ASN A 79 -5.08 -8.08 -4.92
C ASN A 79 -4.01 -7.88 -3.84
N SER A 80 -3.94 -8.79 -2.88
CA SER A 80 -2.85 -8.83 -1.89
C SER A 80 -1.57 -9.39 -2.49
N LEU A 81 -0.46 -9.30 -1.75
CA LEU A 81 0.74 -10.05 -2.06
C LEU A 81 0.58 -11.52 -1.64
N LYS A 82 1.08 -12.44 -2.45
CA LYS A 82 1.25 -13.85 -2.07
C LYS A 82 2.09 -13.92 -0.78
N ASP A 83 1.82 -14.95 0.01
CA ASP A 83 2.54 -15.25 1.24
C ASP A 83 2.38 -14.22 2.38
N SER A 84 1.45 -13.27 2.24
CA SER A 84 1.09 -12.35 3.33
C SER A 84 0.45 -13.11 4.50
N SER A 85 1.05 -13.04 5.69
CA SER A 85 0.52 -13.64 6.91
C SER A 85 -0.74 -12.94 7.41
N ILE A 86 -0.82 -11.62 7.22
CA ILE A 86 -1.99 -10.81 7.55
C ILE A 86 -2.28 -9.85 6.41
N ILE A 87 -3.56 -9.74 6.06
CA ILE A 87 -4.09 -8.88 5.01
C ILE A 87 -5.15 -7.97 5.64
N ILE A 88 -4.99 -6.66 5.46
CA ILE A 88 -5.92 -5.65 5.97
C ILE A 88 -6.36 -4.75 4.82
N GLU A 89 -7.65 -4.72 4.55
CA GLU A 89 -8.25 -3.76 3.61
C GLU A 89 -8.40 -2.39 4.28
N ILE A 90 -7.89 -1.35 3.63
CA ILE A 90 -7.82 -0.01 4.21
C ILE A 90 -8.49 0.97 3.27
N GLN A 91 -9.36 1.80 3.84
CA GLN A 91 -9.87 3.00 3.21
C GLN A 91 -9.24 4.24 3.86
N MET A 92 -8.76 5.15 3.02
CA MET A 92 -8.21 6.43 3.46
C MET A 92 -9.35 7.43 3.67
N ILE A 93 -9.60 7.82 4.92
CA ILE A 93 -10.74 8.69 5.31
C ILE A 93 -10.37 10.15 5.62
N ASN A 94 -9.09 10.45 5.89
CA ASN A 94 -8.64 11.77 6.35
C ASN A 94 -7.31 12.18 5.72
N TYR A 95 -7.36 12.69 4.50
CA TYR A 95 -6.19 13.25 3.80
C TYR A 95 -5.91 14.68 4.25
N LYS A 96 -4.70 14.96 4.76
CA LYS A 96 -4.20 16.32 5.00
C LYS A 96 -2.89 16.51 4.27
N ALA A 97 -2.88 17.36 3.25
CA ALA A 97 -1.64 17.79 2.62
C ALA A 97 -0.81 18.58 3.63
N MET A 98 0.28 18.00 4.13
CA MET A 98 1.24 18.78 4.91
C MET A 98 1.92 19.79 3.97
N LYS A 99 1.83 21.08 4.31
CA LYS A 99 2.77 22.10 3.81
C LYS A 99 4.04 21.97 4.67
N ILE A 100 5.17 21.67 4.03
CA ILE A 100 6.46 21.86 4.67
C ILE A 100 6.73 23.36 4.56
N ILE A 101 6.77 24.05 5.70
CA ILE A 101 7.29 25.41 5.78
C ILE A 101 8.80 25.22 5.95
N CYS A 102 9.56 25.56 4.90
CA CYS A 102 11.02 25.62 4.95
C CYS A 102 11.44 27.00 5.44
#